data_AF-A0A7C5JEC2-F1
#
_entry.id   AF-A0A7C5JEC2-F1
#
_cell.length_a   1.000
_cell.length_b   1.000
_cell.length_c   1.000
_cell.angle_alpha   90.00
_cell.angle_beta   90.00
_cell.angle_gamma   90.00
#
_symmetry.space_group_name_H-M   'P 1'
#
loop_
_entity.id
_entity.type
_entity.pdbx_description
1 polymer ?
#
loop_
_entity_poly.entity_id
_entity_poly.type
_entity_poly.pdbx_seq_one_letter_code
_entity_poly.pdbx_strand_id
1 'polypeptide(L)'
;MKNILILICLIVFNTLLLAQKIEQFQEEFSFEKADANNVLVIGNMFGTIKVEAYDGEKVMMEYQRSITAKSDQLYQKALKEIKLNITNTGDSIIIYFVPPCYAQNAVDRIRNFSTGSINGFCWNNCNWNPRYKFSLNFTIKVPRNLNLFLSTI
;
A
#
# COMPACT_ATOMS: atom_id res chain seq x y z
N MET A 1 4.47 15.93 60.40
CA MET A 1 3.53 15.18 59.53
C MET A 1 2.94 16.09 58.44
N LYS A 2 3.72 16.52 57.45
CA LYS A 2 3.19 17.38 56.36
C LYS A 2 3.86 17.19 55.00
N ASN A 3 4.84 16.27 54.88
CA ASN A 3 5.63 16.10 53.66
C ASN A 3 5.57 14.68 53.07
N ILE A 4 4.64 13.83 53.52
CA ILE A 4 4.49 12.44 52.99
C ILE A 4 3.30 12.32 52.01
N LEU A 5 2.64 13.44 51.65
CA LEU A 5 1.44 13.40 50.78
C LEU A 5 1.68 13.73 49.30
N ILE A 6 2.92 13.96 48.85
CA ILE A 6 3.23 14.38 47.46
C ILE A 6 4.02 13.29 46.69
N LEU A 7 3.87 12.01 47.05
CA LEU A 7 4.56 10.92 46.35
C LEU A 7 3.63 9.83 45.80
N ILE A 8 2.33 10.11 45.64
CA ILE A 8 1.35 9.11 45.16
C ILE A 8 0.58 9.55 43.88
N CYS A 9 0.79 10.76 43.36
CA CYS A 9 0.06 11.24 42.18
C CYS A 9 0.88 11.21 40.87
N LEU A 10 1.64 10.14 40.65
CA LEU A 10 2.43 9.93 39.42
C LEU A 10 2.19 8.54 38.82
N ILE A 11 0.97 8.02 38.98
CA ILE A 11 0.53 6.79 38.33
C ILE A 11 -0.71 7.14 37.51
N VAL A 12 -0.67 6.72 36.23
CA VAL A 12 -1.71 6.80 35.21
C VAL A 12 -1.79 8.11 34.40
N PHE A 13 -0.73 8.41 33.66
CA PHE A 13 -0.92 8.83 32.27
C PHE A 13 -0.36 7.73 31.36
N ASN A 14 -1.04 6.57 31.35
CA ASN A 14 -0.94 5.66 30.21
C ASN A 14 -1.64 6.38 29.04
N THR A 15 -0.93 7.30 28.39
CA THR A 15 -1.26 7.58 27.00
C THR A 15 -1.17 6.24 26.30
N LEU A 16 -2.28 5.75 25.76
CA LEU A 16 -2.30 4.70 24.75
C LEU A 16 -1.43 5.20 23.60
N LEU A 17 -0.11 5.00 23.71
CA LEU A 17 0.84 5.20 22.64
C LEU A 17 0.47 4.15 21.61
N LEU A 18 -0.31 4.56 20.61
CA LEU A 18 -0.49 3.78 19.42
C LEU A 18 0.90 3.63 18.80
N ALA A 19 1.48 2.44 18.87
CA ALA A 19 2.74 2.17 18.24
C ALA A 19 2.51 2.22 16.71
N GLN A 20 3.06 3.25 16.07
CA GLN A 20 3.18 3.29 14.62
C GLN A 20 4.48 2.59 14.24
N LYS A 21 4.39 1.59 13.38
CA LYS A 21 5.55 0.91 12.80
C LYS A 21 5.62 1.22 11.32
N ILE A 22 6.80 1.59 10.88
CA ILE A 22 7.11 1.99 9.51
C ILE A 22 8.15 1.00 8.97
N GLU A 23 7.83 0.39 7.84
CA GLU A 23 8.70 -0.53 7.12
C GLU A 23 8.91 0.02 5.71
N GLN A 24 10.13 -0.10 5.19
CA GLN A 24 10.50 0.35 3.85
C GLN A 24 10.89 -0.86 3.00
N PHE A 25 10.45 -0.85 1.75
CA PHE A 25 10.65 -1.91 0.78
C PHE A 25 11.16 -1.30 -0.52
N GLN A 26 11.98 -2.06 -1.24
CA GLN A 26 12.54 -1.68 -2.53
C GLN A 26 12.42 -2.86 -3.49
N GLU A 27 11.90 -2.62 -4.67
CA GLU A 27 11.75 -3.61 -5.73
C GLU A 27 12.12 -3.00 -7.09
N GLU A 28 12.71 -3.83 -7.95
CA GLU A 28 13.04 -3.47 -9.32
C GLU A 28 12.30 -4.38 -10.30
N PHE A 29 11.79 -3.80 -11.37
CA PHE A 29 11.10 -4.53 -12.42
C PHE A 29 11.69 -4.23 -13.79
N SER A 30 11.71 -5.25 -14.62
CA SER A 30 12.00 -5.15 -16.05
C SER A 30 10.82 -5.74 -16.81
N PHE A 31 10.47 -5.10 -17.93
CA PHE A 31 9.54 -5.69 -18.89
C PHE A 31 10.24 -6.84 -19.61
N GLU A 32 9.50 -7.88 -19.98
CA GLU A 32 10.09 -9.02 -20.72
C GLU A 32 10.62 -8.59 -22.09
N LYS A 33 9.99 -7.56 -22.68
CA LYS A 33 10.42 -6.92 -23.91
C LYS A 33 10.23 -5.41 -23.80
N ALA A 34 11.20 -4.64 -24.29
CA ALA A 34 11.05 -3.20 -24.46
C ALA A 34 10.05 -2.92 -25.60
N ASP A 35 8.92 -2.31 -25.27
CA ASP A 35 7.87 -1.92 -26.21
C ASP A 35 7.32 -0.54 -25.85
N ALA A 36 6.93 0.24 -26.86
CA ALA A 36 6.36 1.58 -26.66
C ALA A 36 5.00 1.54 -25.95
N ASN A 37 4.33 0.39 -25.92
CA ASN A 37 3.05 0.19 -25.23
C ASN A 37 3.23 -0.32 -23.80
N ASN A 38 4.46 -0.55 -23.34
CA ASN A 38 4.70 -1.00 -21.98
C ASN A 38 4.06 -0.04 -20.97
N VAL A 39 3.40 -0.58 -19.96
CA VAL A 39 2.63 0.21 -18.99
C VAL A 39 2.90 -0.21 -17.55
N LEU A 40 3.06 0.79 -16.69
CA LEU A 40 3.03 0.60 -15.24
C LEU A 40 1.65 1.00 -14.72
N VAL A 41 0.97 0.05 -14.07
CA VAL A 41 -0.34 0.23 -13.46
C VAL A 41 -0.22 0.17 -11.95
N ILE A 42 -0.65 1.22 -11.25
CA ILE A 42 -0.64 1.25 -9.78
C ILE A 42 -2.00 1.72 -9.25
N GLY A 43 -2.62 0.85 -8.46
CA GLY A 43 -3.81 1.17 -7.67
C GLY A 43 -3.46 1.26 -6.19
N ASN A 44 -3.49 2.47 -5.63
CA ASN A 44 -3.22 2.70 -4.21
C ASN A 44 -4.43 3.30 -3.48
N MET A 45 -5.10 2.50 -2.67
CA MET A 45 -6.26 2.96 -1.92
C MET A 45 -5.90 3.82 -0.69
N PHE A 46 -4.74 3.58 -0.08
CA PHE A 46 -4.38 4.20 1.20
C PHE A 46 -2.94 4.68 1.16
N GLY A 47 -2.74 5.96 0.88
CA GLY A 47 -1.42 6.59 0.88
C GLY A 47 -1.18 7.40 -0.38
N THR A 48 0.09 7.58 -0.73
CA THR A 48 0.51 8.46 -1.83
C THR A 48 1.22 7.68 -2.92
N ILE A 49 1.22 8.24 -4.13
CA ILE A 49 2.04 7.78 -5.25
C ILE A 49 2.87 8.97 -5.72
N LYS A 50 4.19 8.87 -5.60
CA LYS A 50 5.15 9.81 -6.19
C LYS A 50 5.85 9.13 -7.35
N VAL A 51 5.89 9.79 -8.50
CA VAL A 51 6.59 9.30 -9.70
C VAL A 51 7.64 10.30 -10.15
N GLU A 52 8.82 9.80 -10.48
CA GLU A 52 9.93 10.54 -11.06
C GLU A 52 10.39 9.83 -12.32
N ALA A 53 10.47 10.55 -13.43
CA ALA A 53 11.06 10.01 -14.66
C ALA A 53 12.59 10.08 -14.58
N TYR A 54 13.29 9.06 -15.09
CA TYR A 54 14.75 9.03 -15.15
C TYR A 54 15.27 8.36 -16.44
N ASP A 55 16.57 8.53 -16.71
CA ASP A 55 17.28 7.94 -17.85
C ASP A 55 17.74 6.51 -17.56
N GLY A 56 16.80 5.58 -17.45
CA GLY A 56 17.11 4.16 -17.39
C GLY A 56 15.97 3.29 -17.90
N GLU A 57 16.15 1.97 -17.82
CA GLU A 57 15.28 1.01 -18.51
C GLU A 57 14.33 0.25 -17.56
N LYS A 58 14.62 0.28 -16.26
CA LYS A 58 13.85 -0.45 -15.24
C LYS A 58 12.86 0.46 -14.53
N VAL A 59 11.80 -0.14 -14.00
CA VAL A 59 10.97 0.51 -12.98
C VAL A 59 11.61 0.23 -11.63
N MET A 60 11.99 1.27 -10.89
CA MET A 60 12.43 1.14 -9.50
C MET A 60 11.32 1.64 -8.59
N MET A 61 10.81 0.77 -7.72
CA MET A 61 9.77 1.10 -6.76
C MET A 61 10.33 1.04 -5.35
N GLU A 62 10.18 2.12 -4.62
CA GLU A 62 10.27 2.12 -3.17
C GLU A 62 8.87 2.31 -2.60
N TYR A 63 8.54 1.58 -1.54
CA TYR A 63 7.33 1.88 -0.80
C TYR A 63 7.51 1.79 0.71
N GLN A 64 6.83 2.71 1.40
CA GLN A 64 6.77 2.75 2.84
C GLN A 64 5.42 2.23 3.30
N ARG A 65 5.44 1.15 4.08
CA ARG A 65 4.25 0.64 4.78
C ARG A 65 4.24 1.19 6.20
N SER A 66 3.23 1.98 6.52
CA SER A 66 2.97 2.43 7.88
C SER A 66 1.76 1.70 8.44
N ILE A 67 1.88 1.09 9.61
CA ILE A 67 0.77 0.45 10.33
C ILE A 67 0.69 1.03 11.73
N THR A 68 -0.53 1.37 12.15
CA THR A 68 -0.83 1.83 13.50
C THR A 68 -1.89 0.93 14.11
N ALA A 69 -1.55 0.24 15.19
CA ALA A 69 -2.41 -0.72 15.86
C ALA A 69 -2.40 -0.51 17.39
N LYS A 70 -3.51 -0.86 18.06
CA LYS A 70 -3.67 -0.75 19.51
C LYS A 70 -3.04 -1.89 20.31
N SER A 71 -2.64 -2.97 19.63
CA SER A 71 -2.02 -4.14 20.24
C SER A 71 -1.15 -4.88 19.23
N ASP A 72 -0.19 -5.66 19.71
CA ASP A 72 0.65 -6.51 18.85
C ASP A 72 -0.17 -7.54 18.08
N GLN A 73 -1.23 -8.10 18.67
CA GLN A 73 -2.14 -9.00 17.96
C GLN A 73 -2.78 -8.33 16.74
N LEU A 74 -3.22 -7.07 16.88
CA LEU A 74 -3.77 -6.29 15.76
C LEU A 74 -2.69 -5.94 14.74
N TYR A 75 -1.47 -5.64 15.18
CA TYR A 75 -0.33 -5.43 14.29
C TYR A 75 -0.03 -6.67 13.45
N GLN A 76 0.05 -7.84 14.08
CA GLN A 76 0.29 -9.12 13.39
C GLN A 76 -0.85 -9.47 12.43
N LYS A 77 -2.10 -9.14 12.80
CA LYS A 77 -3.24 -9.26 11.88
C LYS A 77 -3.08 -8.33 10.67
N ALA A 78 -2.72 -7.07 10.90
CA ALA A 78 -2.48 -6.09 9.84
C ALA A 78 -1.38 -6.56 8.87
N LEU A 79 -0.27 -7.11 9.37
CA LEU A 79 0.79 -7.66 8.53
C LEU A 79 0.32 -8.81 7.62
N LYS A 80 -0.63 -9.63 8.09
CA LYS A 80 -1.20 -10.74 7.28
C LYS A 80 -2.19 -10.26 6.23
N GLU A 81 -2.91 -9.18 6.52
CA GLU A 81 -3.99 -8.65 5.68
C GLU A 81 -3.47 -7.60 4.68
N ILE A 82 -2.46 -6.81 5.03
CA ILE A 82 -1.89 -5.75 4.19
C ILE A 82 -0.82 -6.34 3.27
N LYS A 83 -1.26 -6.90 2.15
CA LYS A 83 -0.41 -7.47 1.10
C LYS A 83 -0.57 -6.72 -0.22
N LEU A 84 0.56 -6.45 -0.86
CA LEU A 84 0.59 -6.03 -2.26
C LEU A 84 0.53 -7.26 -3.14
N ASN A 85 -0.26 -7.18 -4.21
CA ASN A 85 -0.10 -8.05 -5.35
C ASN A 85 0.68 -7.30 -6.43
N ILE A 86 1.68 -7.98 -6.97
CA ILE A 86 2.56 -7.48 -8.01
C ILE A 86 2.55 -8.54 -9.11
N THR A 87 2.14 -8.15 -10.30
CA THR A 87 2.03 -9.05 -11.45
C THR A 87 2.70 -8.42 -12.65
N ASN A 88 3.59 -9.19 -13.29
CA ASN A 88 4.22 -8.83 -14.55
C ASN A 88 3.60 -9.71 -15.64
N THR A 89 2.99 -9.11 -16.66
CA THR A 89 2.39 -9.80 -17.80
C THR A 89 3.28 -9.76 -19.05
N GLY A 90 4.52 -9.30 -18.91
CA GLY A 90 5.48 -9.09 -20.00
C GLY A 90 5.45 -7.67 -20.54
N ASP A 91 4.25 -7.17 -20.85
CA ASP A 91 3.97 -5.82 -21.35
C ASP A 91 3.48 -4.84 -20.26
N SER A 92 2.99 -5.36 -19.14
CA SER A 92 2.41 -4.57 -18.06
C SER A 92 2.97 -5.02 -16.71
N ILE A 93 3.28 -4.04 -15.86
CA ILE A 93 3.56 -4.26 -14.45
C ILE A 93 2.37 -3.70 -13.67
N ILE A 94 1.68 -4.55 -12.93
CA ILE A 94 0.44 -4.21 -12.22
C ILE A 94 0.67 -4.37 -10.72
N ILE A 95 0.49 -3.28 -9.97
CA ILE A 95 0.75 -3.21 -8.53
C ILE A 95 -0.50 -2.69 -7.82
N TYR A 96 -0.98 -3.45 -6.85
CA TYR A 96 -2.15 -3.02 -6.08
C TYR A 96 -2.26 -3.71 -4.71
N PHE A 97 -2.95 -3.04 -3.79
CA PHE A 97 -3.34 -3.63 -2.52
C PHE A 97 -4.53 -4.60 -2.72
N VAL A 98 -4.41 -5.83 -2.21
CA VAL A 98 -5.51 -6.79 -2.19
C VAL A 98 -6.19 -6.75 -0.81
N PRO A 99 -7.43 -6.27 -0.70
CA PRO A 99 -8.12 -6.30 0.58
C PRO A 99 -8.50 -7.72 0.98
N PRO A 100 -8.70 -7.99 2.28
CA PRO A 100 -9.14 -9.31 2.75
C PRO A 100 -10.50 -9.76 2.20
N CYS A 101 -11.34 -8.82 1.77
CA CYS A 101 -12.65 -9.09 1.18
C CYS A 101 -12.62 -9.28 -0.34
N TYR A 102 -11.44 -9.27 -0.97
CA TYR A 102 -11.30 -9.45 -2.41
C TYR A 102 -11.70 -10.88 -2.79
N ALA A 103 -12.89 -11.05 -3.39
CA ALA A 103 -13.30 -12.31 -3.97
C ALA A 103 -12.39 -12.66 -5.17
N GLN A 104 -11.98 -13.93 -5.29
CA GLN A 104 -11.08 -14.45 -6.34
C GLN A 104 -11.47 -14.06 -7.77
N ASN A 105 -12.75 -13.78 -8.03
CA ASN A 105 -13.31 -13.45 -9.34
C ASN A 105 -13.01 -11.99 -9.79
N ALA A 106 -12.28 -11.22 -9.00
CA ALA A 106 -12.00 -9.81 -9.29
C ALA A 106 -10.74 -9.61 -10.15
N VAL A 107 -9.88 -10.63 -10.28
CA VAL A 107 -8.75 -10.64 -11.24
C VAL A 107 -9.24 -10.44 -12.67
N ASP A 108 -10.36 -11.07 -13.05
CA ASP A 108 -10.98 -10.89 -14.37
C ASP A 108 -11.54 -9.47 -14.58
N ARG A 109 -11.91 -8.77 -13.50
CA ARG A 109 -12.40 -7.39 -13.58
C ARG A 109 -11.28 -6.36 -13.64
N ILE A 110 -10.08 -6.69 -13.16
CA ILE A 110 -8.89 -5.88 -13.38
C ILE A 110 -8.54 -5.89 -14.88
N ARG A 111 -8.70 -7.03 -15.59
CA ARG A 111 -8.41 -7.13 -17.04
C ARG A 111 -9.26 -6.22 -17.94
N ASN A 112 -10.40 -5.70 -17.47
CA ASN A 112 -11.22 -4.71 -18.20
C ASN A 112 -10.69 -3.27 -18.08
N PHE A 113 -9.37 -3.10 -18.22
CA PHE A 113 -8.67 -1.80 -18.26
C PHE A 113 -9.08 -0.92 -19.46
N SER A 114 -9.72 -1.49 -20.48
CA SER A 114 -10.18 -0.82 -21.69
C SER A 114 -11.22 0.30 -21.45
N THR A 115 -11.81 0.40 -20.26
CA THR A 115 -12.81 1.43 -19.94
C THR A 115 -12.26 2.61 -19.13
N GLY A 116 -10.94 2.69 -18.91
CA GLY A 116 -10.31 3.82 -18.21
C GLY A 116 -10.68 3.93 -16.73
N SER A 117 -11.33 2.90 -16.18
CA SER A 117 -11.81 2.89 -14.80
C SER A 117 -11.26 1.68 -14.09
N ILE A 118 -10.56 1.89 -12.97
CA ILE A 118 -10.21 0.79 -12.05
C ILE A 118 -11.44 0.35 -11.24
N ASN A 119 -12.57 0.13 -11.93
CA ASN A 119 -13.84 -0.28 -11.33
C ASN A 119 -13.82 -1.76 -10.91
N GLY A 120 -12.75 -2.50 -11.20
CA GLY A 120 -12.61 -3.92 -10.89
C GLY A 120 -12.47 -4.22 -9.39
N PHE A 121 -12.09 -3.23 -8.59
CA PHE A 121 -12.20 -3.31 -7.15
C PHE A 121 -13.64 -3.02 -6.73
N CYS A 122 -14.57 -3.96 -6.95
CA CYS A 122 -15.92 -3.83 -6.39
C CYS A 122 -15.85 -4.00 -4.87
N TRP A 123 -15.92 -2.90 -4.14
CA TRP A 123 -15.94 -2.86 -2.67
C TRP A 123 -17.34 -2.85 -2.06
N ASN A 124 -18.39 -2.77 -2.89
CA ASN A 124 -19.77 -2.52 -2.42
C ASN A 124 -20.31 -3.57 -1.45
N ASN A 125 -19.69 -4.75 -1.35
CA ASN A 125 -20.02 -5.80 -0.37
C ASN A 125 -18.87 -6.13 0.61
N CYS A 126 -17.86 -5.27 0.69
CA CYS A 126 -16.71 -5.45 1.58
C CYS A 126 -17.00 -4.87 2.97
N ASN A 127 -17.46 -5.69 3.92
CA ASN A 127 -17.59 -5.28 5.32
C ASN A 127 -16.24 -5.37 6.08
N TRP A 128 -15.15 -4.95 5.42
CA TRP A 128 -13.83 -4.95 6.05
C TRP A 128 -13.67 -3.67 6.88
N ASN A 129 -13.76 -3.84 8.20
CA ASN A 129 -13.58 -2.77 9.17
C ASN A 129 -12.33 -3.05 10.02
N PRO A 130 -11.12 -2.75 9.53
CA PRO A 130 -9.90 -3.02 10.27
C PRO A 130 -9.82 -2.15 11.53
N ARG A 131 -9.49 -2.77 12.67
CA ARG A 131 -9.22 -2.06 13.94
C ARG A 131 -7.78 -1.52 14.01
N TYR A 132 -7.16 -1.29 12.87
CA TYR A 132 -5.83 -0.74 12.69
C TYR A 132 -5.88 0.23 11.50
N LYS A 133 -4.95 1.19 11.47
CA LYS A 133 -4.78 2.09 10.33
C LYS A 133 -3.53 1.69 9.57
N PHE A 134 -3.54 1.90 8.26
CA PHE A 134 -2.34 1.73 7.46
C PHE A 134 -2.28 2.68 6.28
N SER A 135 -1.07 2.87 5.75
CA SER A 135 -0.82 3.52 4.47
C SER A 135 0.36 2.86 3.76
N LEU A 136 0.35 2.98 2.44
CA LEU A 136 1.34 2.52 1.49
C LEU A 136 1.74 3.74 0.67
N ASN A 137 2.92 4.30 0.91
CA ASN A 137 3.42 5.46 0.19
C ASN A 137 4.47 5.02 -0.80
N PHE A 138 4.22 5.21 -2.09
CA PHE A 138 5.09 4.79 -3.17
C PHE A 138 5.95 5.95 -3.66
N THR A 139 7.24 5.69 -3.88
CA THR A 139 8.14 6.53 -4.67
C THR A 139 8.70 5.68 -5.79
N ILE A 140 8.40 6.06 -7.03
CA ILE A 140 8.67 5.23 -8.20
C ILE A 140 9.50 6.02 -9.19
N LYS A 141 10.59 5.42 -9.63
CA LYS A 141 11.38 5.91 -10.75
C LYS A 141 11.07 5.10 -11.99
N VAL A 142 10.68 5.78 -13.07
CA VAL A 142 10.26 5.16 -14.33
C VAL A 142 11.09 5.65 -15.51
N PRO A 143 11.32 4.82 -16.54
CA PRO A 143 11.87 5.27 -17.82
C PRO A 143 11.03 6.42 -18.39
N ARG A 144 11.66 7.42 -19.01
CA ARG A 144 10.98 8.64 -19.51
C ARG A 144 9.81 8.38 -20.48
N ASN A 145 9.85 7.28 -21.23
CA ASN A 145 8.88 6.96 -22.27
C ASN A 145 7.87 5.87 -21.84
N LEU A 146 7.78 5.58 -20.54
CA LEU A 146 6.87 4.54 -20.04
C LEU A 146 5.44 5.07 -19.91
N ASN A 147 4.44 4.28 -20.34
CA ASN A 147 3.04 4.62 -20.10
C ASN A 147 2.69 4.39 -18.63
N LEU A 148 1.90 5.29 -18.05
CA LEU A 148 1.51 5.23 -16.64
C LEU A 148 -0.01 5.20 -16.51
N PHE A 149 -0.49 4.28 -15.70
CA PHE A 149 -1.87 4.26 -15.22
C PHE A 149 -1.85 4.27 -13.70
N LEU A 150 -2.13 5.41 -13.09
CA LEU A 150 -2.03 5.60 -11.64
C LEU A 150 -3.38 5.99 -11.06
N SER A 151 -3.73 5.42 -9.91
CA SER A 151 -4.94 5.78 -9.19
C SER A 151 -4.70 5.77 -7.69
N THR A 152 -5.16 6.83 -7.03
CA THR A 152 -5.18 6.94 -5.58
C THR A 152 -6.38 7.77 -5.11
N ILE A 153 -6.77 7.63 -3.84
CA ILE A 153 -7.92 8.30 -3.21
C ILE A 153 -7.43 9.46 -2.35
#